data_AF-A0A1E3QGA2-F1
#
_entry.id   AF-A0A1E3QGA2-F1
#
_cell.length_a   1.000
_cell.length_b   1.000
_cell.length_c   1.000
_cell.angle_alpha   90.00
_cell.angle_beta   90.00
_cell.angle_gamma   90.00
#
_symmetry.space_group_name_H-M   'P 1'
#
loop_
_entity.id
_entity.type
_entity.pdbx_description
1 polymer ?
#
loop_
_entity_poly.entity_id
_entity_poly.type
_entity_poly.pdbx_seq_one_letter_code
_entity_poly.pdbx_strand_id
1 'polypeptide(L)' 'MALDVLSVAPMSADVERLFSSCRGLLDPSRNRIEANTIGIVQTLRSWQNAGIIQ' A
#
# COMPACT_ATOMS: atom_id res chain seq x y z
N MET A 1 22.42 14.70 8.13
CA MET A 1 21.94 13.43 7.53
C MET A 1 21.99 13.61 6.02
N ALA A 2 22.68 12.73 5.28
CA ALA A 2 22.69 12.78 3.82
C ALA A 2 21.36 12.19 3.30
N LEU A 3 20.70 12.90 2.38
CA LEU A 3 19.48 12.40 1.72
C LEU A 3 19.90 11.47 0.58
N ASP A 4 19.39 10.24 0.58
CA ASP A 4 19.52 9.34 -0.55
C ASP A 4 18.56 9.79 -1.65
N VAL A 5 19.05 10.65 -2.56
CA VAL A 5 18.25 11.21 -3.66
C VAL A 5 17.67 10.11 -4.56
N LEU A 6 18.32 8.94 -4.63
CA LEU A 6 17.85 7.81 -5.42
C LEU A 6 16.67 7.08 -4.77
N SER A 7 16.36 7.33 -3.50
CA SER A 7 15.18 6.77 -2.84
C SER A 7 13.88 7.46 -3.26
N VAL A 8 13.97 8.65 -3.87
CA VAL A 8 12.79 9.38 -4.36
C VAL A 8 12.43 8.82 -5.72
N ALA A 9 11.29 8.12 -5.79
CA ALA A 9 10.78 7.61 -7.05
C ALA A 9 10.50 8.78 -8.03
N PRO A 10 10.92 8.69 -9.30
CA PRO A 10 10.67 9.73 -10.29
C PRO A 10 9.19 9.79 -10.74
N MET A 11 8.40 8.76 -10.44
CA MET A 11 7.00 8.63 -10.84
C MET A 11 6.19 7.91 -9.76
N SER A 12 4.89 8.23 -9.68
CA SER A 12 3.95 7.65 -8.70
C SER A 12 3.49 6.22 -9.01
N ALA A 13 4.15 5.50 -9.92
CA ALA A 13 3.70 4.21 -10.44
C ALA A 13 3.51 3.14 -9.33
N ASP A 14 4.38 3.12 -8.32
CA ASP A 14 4.26 2.21 -7.17
C ASP A 14 3.01 2.49 -6.33
N VAL A 15 2.70 3.77 -6.10
CA VAL A 15 1.51 4.20 -5.36
C VAL A 15 0.25 3.89 -6.16
N GLU A 16 0.25 4.13 -7.46
CA GLU A 16 -0.87 3.79 -8.35
C GLU A 16 -1.13 2.27 -8.37
N ARG A 17 -0.08 1.45 -8.42
CA ARG A 17 -0.18 -0.01 -8.33
C ARG A 17 -0.75 -0.45 -6.98
N LEU A 18 -0.34 0.18 -5.89
CA LEU A 18 -0.88 -0.06 -4.55
C LEU A 18 -2.39 0.21 -4.52
N PHE A 19 -2.83 1.39 -4.98
CA PHE A 19 -4.26 1.75 -5.03
C PHE A 19 -5.08 0.83 -5.93
N SER A 20 -4.54 0.45 -7.08
CA SER A 20 -5.18 -0.53 -7.98
C SER A 20 -5.40 -1.87 -7.26
N SER A 21 -4.41 -2.33 -6.48
CA SER A 21 -4.54 -3.56 -5.68
C SER A 21 -5.53 -3.46 -4.52
N CYS A 22 -5.79 -2.24 -4.02
CA CYS A 22 -6.78 -1.96 -2.97
C CYS A 22 -8.23 -1.95 -3.47
N ARG A 23 -8.46 -1.96 -4.79
CA ARG A 23 -9.80 -1.75 -5.38
C ARG A 23 -10.86 -2.72 -4.84
N GLY A 24 -10.49 -3.98 -4.60
CA GLY A 24 -11.39 -4.98 -4.03
C GLY A 24 -11.79 -4.75 -2.56
N LEU A 25 -11.03 -3.94 -1.81
CA LEU A 25 -11.34 -3.54 -0.44
C LEU A 25 -12.23 -2.29 -0.39
N LEU A 26 -12.28 -1.54 -1.49
CA LEU A 26 -13.05 -0.31 -1.65
C LEU A 26 -14.39 -0.54 -2.36
N ASP A 27 -14.61 -1.74 -2.89
CA ASP A 27 -15.80 -2.06 -3.66
C ASP A 27 -17.05 -2.12 -2.77
N PRO A 28 -18.13 -1.38 -3.09
CA PRO A 28 -19.33 -1.30 -2.24
C PRO A 28 -20.15 -2.61 -2.21
N SER A 29 -19.88 -3.58 -3.09
CA SER A 29 -20.48 -4.92 -3.00
C SER A 29 -19.91 -5.74 -1.85
N ARG A 30 -18.73 -5.37 -1.35
CA ARG A 30 -18.16 -5.85 -0.10
C ARG A 30 -18.51 -4.80 0.96
N ASN A 31 -18.92 -5.22 2.16
CA ASN A 31 -19.17 -4.29 3.27
C ASN A 31 -18.01 -3.27 3.35
N ARG A 32 -18.31 -1.99 3.11
CA ARG A 32 -17.32 -0.91 2.98
C ARG A 32 -16.36 -0.97 4.16
N ILE A 33 -15.12 -1.33 3.90
CA ILE A 33 -14.08 -1.41 4.92
C ILE A 33 -13.67 0.02 5.29
N GLU A 34 -13.50 0.26 6.59
CA GLU A 34 -13.05 1.57 7.08
C GLU A 34 -11.65 1.89 6.53
N ALA A 35 -11.40 3.16 6.19
CA ALA A 35 -10.13 3.60 5.62
C ALA A 35 -8.92 3.23 6.50
N ASN A 36 -9.06 3.29 7.82
CA ASN A 36 -8.02 2.89 8.76
C ASN A 36 -7.66 1.40 8.64
N THR A 37 -8.68 0.53 8.56
CA THR A 37 -8.49 -0.90 8.35
C THR A 37 -7.81 -1.21 7.02
N ILE A 38 -8.14 -0.47 5.95
CA ILE A 38 -7.48 -0.61 4.64
C ILE A 38 -5.99 -0.26 4.76
N GLY A 39 -5.66 0.83 5.47
CA GLY A 39 -4.28 1.23 5.74
C GLY A 39 -3.49 0.16 6.49
N ILE A 40 -4.09 -0.44 7.54
CA ILE A 40 -3.48 -1.54 8.29
C ILE A 40 -3.21 -2.74 7.39
N VAL A 41 -4.18 -3.18 6.60
CA VAL A 41 -4.03 -4.33 5.69
C VAL A 41 -2.93 -4.08 4.66
N GLN A 42 -2.84 -2.88 4.10
CA GLN A 42 -1.78 -2.52 3.15
C GLN A 42 -0.40 -2.48 3.81
N THR A 43 -0.33 -2.02 5.06
CA THR A 43 0.93 -2.01 5.83
C THR A 43 1.41 -3.43 6.09
N LEU A 44 0.51 -4.33 6.54
CA LEU A 44 0.82 -5.74 6.73
C LEU A 44 1.26 -6.41 5.43
N ARG A 45 0.57 -6.15 4.31
CA ARG A 45 0.96 -6.66 3.00
C ARG A 45 2.35 -6.17 2.58
N SER A 46 2.66 -4.89 2.83
CA SER A 46 3.98 -4.33 2.55
C SER A 46 5.07 -5.05 3.35
N TRP A 47 4.82 -5.32 4.64
CA TRP A 47 5.74 -6.07 5.49
C TRP A 47 5.91 -7.52 5.04
N GLN A 48 4.83 -8.17 4.61
CA GLN A 48 4.91 -9.53 4.07
C GLN A 48 5.73 -9.58 2.77
N ASN A 49 5.51 -8.62 1.85
CA ASN A 49 6.29 -8.50 0.62
C ASN A 49 7.77 -8.18 0.87
N ALA A 50 8.07 -7.43 1.94
CA ALA A 50 9.43 -7.15 2.39
C ALA A 50 10.07 -8.30 3.20
N GLY A 51 9.32 -9.38 3.47
CA GLY A 51 9.81 -10.53 4.25
C GLY A 51 9.97 -10.25 5.76
N ILE A 52 9.36 -9.18 6.28
CA ILE A 52 9.40 -8.80 7.70
C ILE A 52 8.49 -9.72 8.53
N ILE A 53 7.36 -10.14 7.94
CA ILE A 53 6.37 -11.03 8.55
C ILE A 53 6.03 -12.17 7.58
N GLN A 54 5.60 -13.33 8.10
CA GLN A 54 5.15 -14.50 7.34
C GLN A 54 3.63 -14.63 7.36
#